data_AF-A0A3D2NPP0-F1
#
_entry.id   AF-A0A3D2NPP0-F1
#
_cell.length_a   1.000
_cell.length_b   1.000
_cell.length_c   1.000
_cell.angle_alpha   90.00
_cell.angle_beta   90.00
_cell.angle_gamma   90.00
#
_symmetry.space_group_name_H-M   'P 1'
#
loop_
_entity.id
_entity.type
_entity.pdbx_description
1 polymer ?
#
loop_
_entity_poly.entity_id
_entity_poly.type
_entity_poly.pdbx_seq_one_letter_code
_entity_poly.pdbx_strand_id
1 'polypeptide(L)' 'MSRGYRRSRSIVSDAMSAIGSMTHWTIRYLLIFLLGKIGIEIGDEVAMVIAYILTGVLLVWLGVWSSLWWWPFF' A
#
# COMPACT_ATOMS: atom_id res chain seq x y z
N MET A 1 1.30 -28.35 -14.10
CA MET A 1 1.57 -26.91 -13.86
C MET A 1 2.79 -26.49 -14.69
N SER A 2 2.61 -25.74 -15.77
CA SER A 2 3.69 -25.41 -16.72
C SER A 2 4.73 -24.46 -16.10
N ARG A 3 5.99 -24.49 -16.56
CA ARG A 3 7.04 -23.55 -16.12
C ARG A 3 6.64 -22.08 -16.33
N GLY A 4 5.84 -21.80 -17.38
CA GLY A 4 5.28 -20.48 -17.66
C GLY A 4 4.37 -19.94 -16.55
N TYR A 5 3.50 -20.79 -15.98
CA TYR A 5 2.59 -20.40 -14.89
C TYR A 5 3.32 -20.04 -13.59
N ARG A 6 4.46 -20.69 -13.30
CA ARG A 6 5.29 -20.35 -12.13
C ARG A 6 6.00 -19.02 -12.28
N ARG A 7 6.54 -18.73 -13.47
CA ARG A 7 7.26 -17.48 -13.75
C ARG A 7 6.32 -16.28 -13.81
N SER A 8 5.13 -16.41 -14.39
CA SER A 8 4.13 -15.34 -14.36
C SER A 8 3.65 -15.03 -12.95
N ARG A 9 3.40 -16.05 -12.12
CA ARG A 9 3.01 -15.88 -10.72
C ARG A 9 4.10 -15.16 -9.90
N SER A 10 5.39 -15.46 -10.13
CA SER A 10 6.48 -14.77 -9.39
C SER A 10 6.54 -13.29 -9.75
N ILE A 11 6.47 -12.94 -11.04
CA ILE A 11 6.51 -11.54 -11.49
C ILE A 11 5.34 -10.73 -10.91
N VAL A 12 4.13 -11.31 -10.88
CA VAL A 12 2.97 -10.65 -10.28
C VAL A 12 3.15 -10.47 -8.78
N SER A 13 3.69 -11.46 -8.07
CA SER A 13 3.99 -11.36 -6.64
C SER A 13 5.03 -10.28 -6.35
N ASP A 14 6.09 -10.21 -7.15
CA ASP A 14 7.17 -9.22 -7.02
C ASP A 14 6.62 -7.80 -7.28
N ALA A 15 5.79 -7.63 -8.31
CA ALA A 15 5.13 -6.37 -8.61
C ALA A 15 4.20 -5.92 -7.48
N MET A 16 3.39 -6.82 -6.92
CA MET A 16 2.51 -6.49 -5.79
C MET A 16 3.28 -6.13 -4.53
N SER A 17 4.40 -6.82 -4.27
CA SER A 17 5.32 -6.49 -3.17
C SER A 17 5.92 -5.09 -3.35
N ALA A 18 6.38 -4.76 -4.56
CA ALA A 18 6.92 -3.45 -4.90
C ALA A 18 5.88 -2.33 -4.72
N ILE A 19 4.65 -2.53 -5.20
CA ILE A 19 3.54 -1.58 -5.02
C ILE A 19 3.25 -1.34 -3.53
N GLY A 20 3.17 -2.41 -2.73
CA GLY A 20 2.96 -2.30 -1.29
C GLY A 20 4.08 -1.50 -0.61
N SER A 21 5.34 -1.77 -0.97
CA SER A 21 6.49 -1.03 -0.45
C SER A 21 6.44 0.45 -0.83
N MET A 22 6.23 0.78 -2.11
CA MET A 22 6.13 2.17 -2.57
C MET A 22 4.98 2.92 -1.89
N THR A 23 3.83 2.27 -1.71
CA THR A 23 2.68 2.84 -0.99
C THR A 23 3.05 3.19 0.45
N HIS A 24 3.73 2.27 1.15
CA HIS A 24 4.18 2.49 2.52
C HIS A 24 5.13 3.68 2.66
N TRP A 25 6.18 3.72 1.84
CA TRP A 25 7.13 4.83 1.84
C TRP A 25 6.45 6.16 1.54
N THR A 26 5.56 6.17 0.56
CA THR A 26 4.80 7.38 0.18
C THR A 26 3.99 7.90 1.36
N ILE A 27 3.21 7.03 2.03
CA ILE A 27 2.41 7.42 3.19
C ILE A 27 3.29 7.95 4.33
N ARG A 28 4.40 7.28 4.62
CA ARG A 28 5.34 7.71 5.67
C ARG A 28 5.88 9.11 5.42
N TYR A 29 6.38 9.38 4.21
CA TYR A 29 6.89 10.71 3.88
C TYR A 29 5.78 11.77 3.89
N LEU A 30 4.58 11.41 3.43
CA LEU A 30 3.44 12.32 3.45
C LEU A 30 3.04 12.69 4.90
N LEU A 31 3.03 11.71 5.81
CA LEU A 31 2.76 11.94 7.23
C LEU A 31 3.78 12.90 7.83
N ILE A 32 5.08 12.62 7.67
CA ILE A 32 6.15 13.47 8.20
C ILE A 32 6.03 14.89 7.63
N PHE A 33 5.79 15.02 6.32
CA PHE A 33 5.64 16.31 5.67
C PHE A 33 4.43 17.09 6.19
N LEU A 34 3.24 16.47 6.24
CA LEU A 34 2.01 17.13 6.68
C LEU A 34 2.04 17.49 8.15
N LEU A 35 2.56 16.61 9.00
CA LEU A 35 2.62 16.81 10.45
C LEU A 35 3.68 17.88 10.78
N GLY A 36 4.80 17.89 10.06
CA GLY A 36 5.77 18.99 10.10
C GLY A 36 5.17 20.34 9.69
N LYS A 37 4.24 20.38 8.72
CA LYS A 37 3.57 21.63 8.31
C LYS A 37 2.68 22.24 9.39
N ILE A 38 2.19 21.45 10.34
CA ILE A 38 1.37 21.92 11.46
C ILE A 38 2.16 22.00 12.78
N GLY A 39 3.48 21.90 12.72
CA GLY A 39 4.37 22.02 13.89
C GLY A 39 4.41 20.78 14.79
N ILE A 40 3.93 19.63 14.31
CA ILE A 40 4.02 18.36 15.04
C ILE A 40 5.27 17.62 14.57
N GLU A 41 6.27 17.57 15.43
CA GLU A 41 7.47 16.74 15.22
C GLU A 41 7.18 15.32 15.68
N ILE A 42 7.25 14.37 14.75
CA ILE A 42 6.99 12.96 15.02
C ILE A 42 8.28 12.20 14.76
N GLY A 43 8.68 11.39 15.73
CA GLY A 43 9.81 10.48 15.56
C GLY A 43 9.60 9.56 14.37
N ASP A 44 10.68 9.28 13.65
CA ASP A 44 10.67 8.47 12.44
C ASP A 44 10.07 7.05 12.67
N GLU A 45 10.31 6.48 13.85
CA GLU A 45 9.72 5.21 14.30
C GLU A 45 8.19 5.26 14.38
N VAL A 46 7.64 6.33 14.95
CA VAL A 46 6.19 6.51 15.10
C VAL A 46 5.54 6.72 13.73
N ALA A 47 6.16 7.54 12.87
CA ALA A 47 5.69 7.72 11.50
C ALA A 47 5.68 6.41 10.71
N MET A 48 6.68 5.54 10.92
CA MET A 48 6.76 4.21 10.31
C MET A 48 5.60 3.31 10.76
N VAL A 49 5.31 3.25 12.06
CA VAL A 49 4.19 2.45 12.59
C VAL A 49 2.85 2.93 12.04
N ILE A 50 2.60 4.24 12.04
CA ILE A 50 1.37 4.81 11.49
C ILE A 50 1.28 4.50 9.99
N ALA A 51 2.37 4.65 9.24
CA ALA A 51 2.40 4.33 7.82
C ALA A 51 2.10 2.86 7.54
N TYR A 52 2.55 1.92 8.37
CA TYR A 52 2.21 0.49 8.23
C TYR A 52 0.70 0.24 8.37
N ILE A 53 0.09 0.81 9.40
CA ILE A 53 -1.35 0.69 9.64
C ILE A 53 -2.13 1.29 8.46
N LEU A 54 -1.79 2.52 8.06
CA LEU A 54 -2.47 3.21 6.96
C LEU A 54 -2.30 2.49 5.62
N THR A 55 -1.13 1.92 5.34
CA THR A 55 -0.90 1.13 4.11
C THR A 55 -1.83 -0.07 4.07
N GLY A 56 -1.95 -0.82 5.17
CA GLY A 56 -2.84 -1.97 5.26
C GLY A 56 -4.31 -1.57 5.05
N VAL A 57 -4.77 -0.52 5.74
CA VAL A 57 -6.12 0.01 5.59
C VAL A 57 -6.39 0.44 4.15
N LEU A 58 -5.46 1.16 3.52
CA LEU A 58 -5.61 1.63 2.15
C LEU A 58 -5.69 0.48 1.14
N LEU A 59 -4.83 -0.53 1.27
CA LEU A 59 -4.83 -1.69 0.37
C LEU A 59 -6.10 -2.53 0.54
N VAL A 60 -6.57 -2.74 1.77
CA VAL A 60 -7.85 -3.42 2.03
C VAL A 60 -9.01 -2.61 1.46
N TRP A 61 -9.04 -1.30 1.71
CA TRP A 61 -10.07 -0.42 1.16
C TRP A 61 -10.08 -0.45 -0.37
N LEU A 62 -8.93 -0.36 -1.04
CA LEU A 62 -8.84 -0.44 -2.50
C LEU A 62 -9.25 -1.81 -3.03
N GLY A 63 -8.93 -2.90 -2.32
CA GLY A 63 -9.39 -4.24 -2.67
C GLY A 63 -10.91 -4.39 -2.53
N VAL A 64 -11.49 -3.96 -1.40
CA VAL A 64 -12.94 -3.99 -1.16
C VAL A 64 -13.67 -3.06 -2.13
N TRP A 65 -13.21 -1.82 -2.25
CA TRP A 65 -13.77 -0.84 -3.16
C TRP A 65 -13.68 -1.30 -4.59
N SER A 66 -12.55 -1.88 -5.01
CA SER A 66 -12.50 -2.54 -6.29
C SER A 66 -13.68 -3.51 -6.34
N SER A 67 -13.77 -4.55 -5.50
CA SER A 67 -14.78 -5.62 -5.57
C SER A 67 -16.24 -5.17 -5.66
N LEU A 68 -16.58 -4.01 -5.10
CA LEU A 68 -17.94 -3.42 -5.16
C LEU A 68 -18.28 -2.80 -6.53
N TRP A 69 -17.30 -2.31 -7.29
CA TRP A 69 -17.51 -1.60 -8.57
C TRP A 69 -17.60 -2.51 -9.81
N TRP A 70 -17.40 -3.82 -9.65
CA TRP A 70 -17.58 -4.83 -10.71
C TRP A 70 -19.05 -5.23 -10.78
N TRP A 71 -19.80 -5.02 -9.68
CA TRP A 71 -21.20 -5.43 -9.55
C TRP A 71 -22.20 -4.76 -10.51
N PRO A 72 -22.03 -3.53 -11.03
CA PRO A 72 -22.93 -3.00 -12.05
C PRO A 72 -22.58 -3.44 -13.49
N PHE A 73 -21.52 -4.24 -13.69
CA PHE A 73 -21.06 -4.67 -15.02
C PHE A 73 -21.17 -6.19 -15.25
N PHE A 74 -21.79 -6.94 -14.32
CA PHE A 74 -22.11 -8.37 -14.43
C PHE A 74 -23.62 -8.61 -14.27
#